data_AF-A0A4Z0N7H5-F1
#
_entry.id   AF-A0A4Z0N7H5-F1
#
_cell.length_a   1.000
_cell.length_b   1.000
_cell.length_c   1.000
_cell.angle_alpha   90.00
_cell.angle_beta   90.00
_cell.angle_gamma   90.00
#
_symmetry.space_group_name_H-M   'P 1'
#
loop_
_entity.id
_entity.type
_entity.pdbx_description
1 polymer ?
#
loop_
_entity_poly.entity_id
_entity_poly.type
_entity_poly.pdbx_seq_one_letter_code
_entity_poly.pdbx_strand_id
1 'polypeptide(L)'
;MRASMYVGGVAVAAGVGAALFAGSGVASADGGSGSSAASASAARPTPGQEHGPSAQARTQRVRTTAAQTENRRSVPPATAHTARPASRPDVTTTASNGLTSAVSVTVPPMPVVTGSSFTVSPDFMDGFATKFVAAGGDPADSARFFFGDLAVASLDALAQDQIQPQQVRLLLGNLAASGYFGGIWLRDNLRGPATATVTLPHAVPPVLDLSPSAIGIRLFDALATGLTGAAEANPWLVTTVAHASVPLLLALYGYNRGYLDVVLEHPPAGVPSMQDTLSCKGFLACNSTAFPLELATRYDGALDKLAAPTNLGWAEMAMWTTVLQSATGAGRFVWEGLAQAGFSPASYTALVDLSSAYLMVSKAAVLASMTAYADGDTAVGRSSLRLQAGLWMWSGAYFAGLASGAPAGTIPAITLS
;
A
#
# COMPACT_ATOMS: atom_id res chain seq x y z
N MET A 1 -1.33 28.98 23.95
CA MET A 1 -0.62 27.71 24.20
C MET A 1 -1.15 26.64 23.23
N ARG A 2 -0.57 26.48 22.03
CA ARG A 2 -1.04 25.54 20.98
C ARG A 2 0.10 24.91 20.13
N ALA A 3 1.34 24.91 20.62
CA ALA A 3 2.50 24.41 19.87
C ALA A 3 2.92 22.96 20.22
N SER A 4 2.43 22.40 21.34
CA SER A 4 2.95 21.12 21.87
C SER A 4 2.36 19.86 21.24
N MET A 5 1.32 19.94 20.39
CA MET A 5 0.73 18.75 19.75
C MET A 5 1.37 18.39 18.40
N TYR A 6 2.05 19.32 17.73
CA TYR A 6 2.60 19.10 16.38
C TYR A 6 3.92 18.31 16.36
N VAL A 7 4.70 18.37 17.45
CA VAL A 7 5.98 17.64 17.57
C VAL A 7 5.76 16.14 17.89
N GLY A 8 4.59 15.79 18.45
CA GLY A 8 4.26 14.40 18.80
C GLY A 8 4.07 13.47 17.60
N GLY A 9 3.50 13.95 16.49
CA GLY A 9 3.23 13.13 15.31
C GLY A 9 4.49 12.64 14.59
N VAL A 10 5.53 13.47 14.53
CA VAL A 10 6.82 13.13 13.89
C VAL A 10 7.60 12.10 14.72
N ALA A 11 7.53 12.18 16.06
CA ALA A 11 8.15 11.22 16.95
C ALA A 11 7.45 9.84 16.91
N VAL A 12 6.13 9.81 16.72
CA VAL A 12 5.36 8.56 16.58
C VAL A 12 5.64 7.87 15.24
N ALA A 13 5.77 8.60 14.14
CA ALA A 13 6.10 8.03 12.83
C ALA A 13 7.49 7.36 12.81
N ALA A 14 8.49 7.93 13.50
CA ALA A 14 9.81 7.32 13.66
C ALA A 14 9.78 6.10 14.62
N GLY A 15 8.97 6.15 15.67
CA GLY A 15 8.84 5.06 16.66
C GLY A 15 8.13 3.82 16.13
N VAL A 16 7.11 3.97 15.27
CA VAL A 16 6.38 2.85 14.66
C VAL A 16 7.25 2.09 13.64
N GLY A 17 8.11 2.79 12.89
CA GLY A 17 9.11 2.15 12.04
C GLY A 17 10.06 1.26 12.85
N ALA A 18 10.59 1.76 13.97
CA ALA A 18 11.49 0.98 14.82
C ALA A 18 10.81 -0.25 15.46
N ALA A 19 9.55 -0.16 15.87
CA ALA A 19 8.83 -1.29 16.49
C ALA A 19 8.52 -2.41 15.49
N LEU A 20 8.21 -2.08 14.23
CA LEU A 20 8.00 -3.07 13.17
C LEU A 20 9.30 -3.79 12.75
N PHE A 21 10.46 -3.13 12.88
CA PHE A 21 11.76 -3.71 12.54
C PHE A 21 12.53 -4.34 13.73
N ALA A 22 12.18 -3.98 14.98
CA ALA A 22 12.82 -4.54 16.18
C ALA A 22 12.04 -5.73 16.80
N GLY A 23 10.76 -5.90 16.46
CA GLY A 23 9.89 -6.97 17.00
C GLY A 23 10.18 -8.39 16.50
N SER A 24 11.05 -8.57 15.51
CA SER A 24 11.48 -9.87 14.97
C SER A 24 12.72 -10.47 15.68
N GLY A 25 13.09 -9.94 16.85
CA GLY A 25 14.18 -10.43 17.69
C GLY A 25 13.83 -11.68 18.51
N VAL A 26 14.05 -12.85 17.91
CA VAL A 26 14.52 -14.11 18.54
C VAL A 26 13.70 -14.66 19.73
N ALA A 27 12.66 -15.45 19.46
CA ALA A 27 12.26 -16.52 20.36
C ALA A 27 13.09 -17.77 20.01
N SER A 28 14.23 -17.96 20.68
CA SER A 28 14.98 -19.22 20.61
C SER A 28 14.21 -20.26 21.42
N ALA A 29 13.74 -21.31 20.75
CA ALA A 29 13.17 -22.48 21.40
C ALA A 29 14.31 -23.27 22.07
N ASP A 30 14.21 -23.44 23.39
CA ASP A 30 15.03 -24.35 24.17
C ASP A 30 14.88 -25.78 23.63
N GLY A 31 15.98 -26.34 23.14
CA GLY A 31 16.14 -27.75 22.84
C GLY A 31 17.32 -28.29 23.64
N GLY A 32 17.03 -28.92 24.77
CA GLY A 32 18.03 -29.48 25.67
C GLY A 32 18.77 -30.70 25.11
N SER A 33 19.98 -30.87 25.66
CA SER A 33 20.84 -32.06 25.73
C SER A 33 21.78 -32.38 24.56
N GLY A 34 23.09 -32.34 24.86
CA GLY A 34 24.15 -32.84 23.98
C GLY A 34 25.52 -32.24 24.30
N SER A 35 26.15 -32.70 25.37
CA SER A 35 27.47 -32.29 25.85
C SER A 35 28.60 -32.57 24.83
N SER A 36 29.48 -31.58 24.57
CA SER A 36 30.94 -31.77 24.65
C SER A 36 31.72 -30.48 24.37
N ALA A 37 32.68 -30.21 25.26
CA ALA A 37 33.72 -29.20 25.30
C ALA A 37 34.44 -28.86 23.98
N ALA A 38 34.85 -27.59 23.81
CA ALA A 38 36.26 -27.16 23.89
C ALA A 38 36.52 -25.74 23.29
N SER A 39 36.97 -24.84 24.16
CA SER A 39 38.20 -24.02 24.04
C SER A 39 38.40 -22.95 22.94
N ALA A 40 38.64 -21.72 23.45
CA ALA A 40 39.69 -20.74 23.06
C ALA A 40 39.54 -19.99 21.72
N SER A 41 39.99 -18.76 21.51
CA SER A 41 40.50 -17.65 22.33
C SER A 41 40.59 -16.44 21.38
N ALA A 42 40.58 -15.25 21.96
CA ALA A 42 40.80 -13.97 21.30
C ALA A 42 42.20 -13.83 20.65
N ALA A 43 42.30 -13.01 19.59
CA ALA A 43 43.30 -11.92 19.46
C ALA A 43 43.38 -11.34 18.02
N ARG A 44 43.22 -10.00 17.91
CA ARG A 44 43.90 -9.11 16.92
C ARG A 44 45.38 -8.93 17.35
N PRO A 45 46.34 -8.31 16.60
CA PRO A 45 46.24 -7.45 15.40
C PRO A 45 47.33 -7.67 14.27
N THR A 46 47.25 -6.82 13.23
CA THR A 46 48.08 -6.43 12.03
C THR A 46 49.61 -6.22 12.25
N PRO A 47 50.50 -5.82 11.27
CA PRO A 47 50.42 -5.53 9.79
C PRO A 47 51.64 -5.95 8.89
N GLY A 48 51.59 -5.65 7.58
CA GLY A 48 52.76 -5.54 6.65
C GLY A 48 52.33 -5.45 5.16
N GLN A 49 52.57 -4.31 4.48
CA GLN A 49 53.56 -4.10 3.38
C GLN A 49 53.30 -4.93 2.10
N GLU A 50 53.38 -4.48 0.84
CA GLU A 50 53.82 -3.25 0.17
C GLU A 50 53.55 -3.43 -1.37
N HIS A 51 53.74 -2.37 -2.17
CA HIS A 51 53.92 -2.32 -3.65
C HIS A 51 52.70 -2.04 -4.57
N GLY A 52 52.70 -0.81 -5.14
CA GLY A 52 52.10 -0.47 -6.44
C GLY A 52 53.00 -0.88 -7.63
N PRO A 53 52.72 -0.47 -8.89
CA PRO A 53 52.60 0.95 -9.24
C PRO A 53 51.54 1.33 -10.31
N SER A 54 51.44 2.65 -10.43
CA SER A 54 50.79 3.60 -11.35
C SER A 54 50.75 3.32 -12.86
N ALA A 55 49.69 3.83 -13.52
CA ALA A 55 49.76 4.36 -14.89
C ALA A 55 48.81 5.56 -15.07
N GLN A 56 49.36 6.64 -15.62
CA GLN A 56 48.74 7.95 -15.86
C GLN A 56 48.06 8.05 -17.24
N ALA A 57 46.96 8.79 -17.24
CA ALA A 57 46.50 9.80 -18.21
C ALA A 57 46.80 9.67 -19.72
N ARG A 58 45.75 9.80 -20.55
CA ARG A 58 45.79 10.77 -21.67
C ARG A 58 44.41 11.22 -22.16
N THR A 59 44.32 12.54 -22.25
CA THR A 59 43.30 13.41 -22.84
C THR A 59 43.22 13.28 -24.36
N GLN A 60 42.02 13.42 -24.94
CA GLN A 60 41.88 14.05 -26.26
C GLN A 60 40.49 14.68 -26.47
N ARG A 61 40.48 16.03 -26.58
CA ARG A 61 39.44 16.82 -27.25
C ARG A 61 39.72 16.83 -28.76
N VAL A 62 38.67 16.98 -29.57
CA VAL A 62 38.49 17.84 -30.79
C VAL A 62 37.18 17.37 -31.46
N ARG A 63 36.08 18.15 -31.42
CA ARG A 63 35.62 19.26 -32.31
C ARG A 63 34.89 18.80 -33.59
N THR A 64 33.57 19.03 -33.59
CA THR A 64 32.62 19.43 -34.66
C THR A 64 32.89 19.10 -36.14
N THR A 65 31.88 18.50 -36.79
CA THR A 65 31.35 18.96 -38.08
C THR A 65 29.88 18.58 -38.23
N ALA A 66 29.07 19.56 -38.64
CA ALA A 66 27.69 19.41 -39.07
C ALA A 66 27.62 18.84 -40.49
N ALA A 67 26.58 18.06 -40.79
CA ALA A 67 26.04 17.93 -42.14
C ALA A 67 24.54 17.61 -42.05
N GLN A 68 23.75 18.54 -42.56
CA GLN A 68 22.35 18.40 -42.91
C GLN A 68 22.17 17.22 -43.87
N THR A 69 21.16 16.40 -43.61
CA THR A 69 20.42 15.72 -44.69
C THR A 69 18.93 15.87 -44.41
N GLU A 70 18.37 16.84 -45.12
CA GLU A 70 16.97 17.06 -45.37
C GLU A 70 16.38 15.81 -46.04
N ASN A 71 15.35 15.20 -45.46
CA ASN A 71 14.52 14.24 -46.19
C ASN A 71 13.05 14.57 -45.96
N ARG A 72 12.55 15.40 -46.90
CA ARG A 72 11.13 15.63 -47.16
C ARG A 72 10.47 14.28 -47.48
N ARG A 73 9.42 13.93 -46.74
CA ARG A 73 8.38 13.05 -47.29
C ARG A 73 7.01 13.68 -47.03
N SER A 74 6.46 14.18 -48.11
CA SER A 74 5.14 14.80 -48.25
C SER A 74 4.04 13.81 -47.89
N VAL A 75 3.13 14.23 -47.00
CA VAL A 75 1.84 13.58 -46.74
C VAL A 75 0.77 14.33 -47.57
N PRO A 76 0.00 13.66 -48.44
CA PRO A 76 -1.12 14.29 -49.14
C PRO A 76 -2.39 14.37 -48.27
N PRO A 77 -3.35 15.24 -48.64
CA PRO A 77 -4.26 15.92 -47.72
C PRO A 77 -5.55 15.15 -47.43
N ALA A 78 -6.15 15.53 -46.30
CA ALA A 78 -7.47 15.14 -45.84
C ALA A 78 -8.57 15.56 -46.84
N THR A 79 -9.38 14.60 -47.26
CA THR A 79 -10.66 14.83 -47.93
C THR A 79 -11.79 14.90 -46.91
N ALA A 80 -12.44 16.07 -46.87
CA ALA A 80 -13.73 16.27 -46.21
C ALA A 80 -14.84 15.60 -47.03
N HIS A 81 -15.62 14.72 -46.41
CA HIS A 81 -16.92 14.29 -46.92
C HIS A 81 -18.01 14.49 -45.87
N THR A 82 -18.78 15.55 -46.07
CA THR A 82 -20.17 15.68 -45.62
C THR A 82 -21.06 14.65 -46.32
N ALA A 83 -21.73 13.78 -45.56
CA ALA A 83 -22.95 13.08 -45.99
C ALA A 83 -23.80 12.61 -44.79
N ARG A 84 -24.90 13.35 -44.55
CA ARG A 84 -26.30 12.95 -44.31
C ARG A 84 -26.67 11.90 -43.21
N PRO A 85 -27.74 12.13 -42.42
CA PRO A 85 -28.01 11.41 -41.18
C PRO A 85 -28.70 10.06 -41.42
N ALA A 86 -28.23 9.04 -40.70
CA ALA A 86 -28.87 7.73 -40.60
C ALA A 86 -29.78 7.71 -39.36
N SER A 87 -31.08 7.64 -39.63
CA SER A 87 -32.15 6.91 -38.93
C SER A 87 -31.93 6.56 -37.45
N ARG A 88 -32.65 7.32 -36.62
CA ARG A 88 -33.01 7.03 -35.22
C ARG A 88 -33.69 5.65 -35.11
N PRO A 89 -33.16 4.70 -34.31
CA PRO A 89 -33.97 3.62 -33.80
C PRO A 89 -34.83 4.19 -32.67
N ASP A 90 -36.15 4.09 -32.81
CA ASP A 90 -37.09 4.23 -31.70
C ASP A 90 -36.76 3.16 -30.66
N VAL A 91 -36.00 3.55 -29.64
CA VAL A 91 -35.91 2.80 -28.39
C VAL A 91 -37.26 3.03 -27.71
N THR A 92 -38.18 2.14 -28.01
CA THR A 92 -39.37 1.92 -27.19
C THR A 92 -38.85 1.68 -25.78
N THR A 93 -39.06 2.66 -24.91
CA THR A 93 -38.68 2.61 -23.51
C THR A 93 -39.61 1.59 -22.85
N THR A 94 -39.25 0.31 -22.94
CA THR A 94 -39.77 -0.69 -22.00
C THR A 94 -39.14 -0.33 -20.67
N ALA A 95 -39.88 0.43 -19.87
CA ALA A 95 -39.62 0.59 -18.45
C ALA A 95 -39.70 -0.81 -17.81
N SER A 96 -38.58 -1.51 -17.80
CA SER A 96 -38.35 -2.55 -16.79
C SER A 96 -38.30 -1.82 -15.46
N ASN A 97 -39.43 -1.84 -14.75
CA ASN A 97 -39.46 -1.72 -13.31
C ASN A 97 -38.66 -2.91 -12.74
N GLY A 98 -37.33 -2.87 -12.88
CA GLY A 98 -36.44 -3.72 -12.13
C GLY A 98 -36.48 -3.20 -10.71
N LEU A 99 -37.02 -4.00 -9.80
CA LEU A 99 -36.71 -3.88 -8.39
C LEU A 99 -35.18 -3.87 -8.29
N THR A 100 -34.57 -2.70 -8.16
CA THR A 100 -33.16 -2.59 -7.79
C THR A 100 -33.06 -3.20 -6.42
N SER A 101 -32.50 -4.41 -6.33
CA SER A 101 -32.17 -5.02 -5.05
C SER A 101 -31.37 -4.02 -4.23
N ALA A 102 -31.82 -3.74 -3.02
CA ALA A 102 -31.12 -2.84 -2.13
C ALA A 102 -29.85 -3.56 -1.63
N VAL A 103 -28.69 -2.98 -1.96
CA VAL A 103 -27.37 -3.46 -1.53
C VAL A 103 -27.08 -2.84 -0.17
N SER A 104 -26.74 -3.67 0.82
CA SER A 104 -26.32 -3.19 2.14
C SER A 104 -25.13 -3.96 2.68
N VAL A 105 -24.31 -3.29 3.49
CA VAL A 105 -23.12 -3.81 4.13
C VAL A 105 -23.41 -4.09 5.60
N THR A 106 -23.06 -5.31 6.05
CA THR A 106 -23.05 -5.65 7.47
C THR A 106 -21.61 -5.78 7.96
N VAL A 107 -21.26 -5.05 9.01
CA VAL A 107 -19.93 -5.07 9.63
C VAL A 107 -20.03 -5.71 11.02
N PRO A 108 -19.27 -6.80 11.29
CA PRO A 108 -19.19 -7.38 12.63
C PRO A 108 -18.65 -6.39 13.67
N PRO A 109 -18.79 -6.68 14.98
CA PRO A 109 -18.22 -5.84 16.02
C PRO A 109 -16.72 -5.59 15.81
N MET A 110 -16.32 -4.32 15.89
CA MET A 110 -14.93 -3.88 15.89
C MET A 110 -14.56 -3.32 17.27
N PRO A 111 -13.29 -3.48 17.71
CA PRO A 111 -12.82 -2.94 18.98
C PRO A 111 -12.84 -1.40 19.03
N VAL A 112 -12.70 -0.74 17.87
CA VAL A 112 -12.78 0.71 17.73
C VAL A 112 -13.49 1.05 16.42
N VAL A 113 -14.67 1.66 16.51
CA VAL A 113 -15.48 2.09 15.35
C VAL A 113 -15.40 3.60 15.09
N THR A 114 -14.83 4.36 16.01
CA THR A 114 -14.68 5.82 15.87
C THR A 114 -13.40 6.27 16.57
N GLY A 115 -12.63 7.08 15.87
CA GLY A 115 -11.45 7.78 16.36
C GLY A 115 -11.51 9.27 16.06
N SER A 116 -10.37 9.93 16.25
CA SER A 116 -10.19 11.35 15.95
C SER A 116 -10.16 11.60 14.44
N SER A 117 -9.55 10.70 13.68
CA SER A 117 -9.43 10.79 12.22
C SER A 117 -10.45 9.97 11.45
N PHE A 118 -11.12 8.99 12.07
CA PHE A 118 -11.99 8.05 11.34
C PHE A 118 -13.34 7.76 12.00
N THR A 119 -14.30 7.31 11.20
CA THR A 119 -15.58 6.73 11.64
C THR A 119 -15.97 5.60 10.69
N VAL A 120 -16.16 4.39 11.22
CA VAL A 120 -16.68 3.25 10.47
C VAL A 120 -18.19 3.42 10.29
N SER A 121 -18.67 3.38 9.05
CA SER A 121 -20.07 3.60 8.71
C SER A 121 -20.52 2.63 7.62
N PRO A 122 -21.26 1.56 7.95
CA PRO A 122 -21.81 0.63 6.96
C PRO A 122 -22.60 1.34 5.86
N ASP A 123 -23.47 2.30 6.23
CA ASP A 123 -24.24 3.12 5.28
C ASP A 123 -23.36 3.87 4.25
N PHE A 124 -22.13 4.23 4.63
CA PHE A 124 -21.19 4.87 3.70
C PHE A 124 -20.54 3.84 2.77
N MET A 125 -20.33 2.61 3.26
CA MET A 125 -19.82 1.48 2.48
C MET A 125 -20.85 0.97 1.45
N ASP A 126 -22.15 1.12 1.72
CA ASP A 126 -23.23 0.72 0.80
C ASP A 126 -23.06 1.33 -0.60
N GLY A 127 -22.61 2.58 -0.67
CA GLY A 127 -22.33 3.25 -1.94
C GLY A 127 -21.18 2.62 -2.73
N PHE A 128 -20.18 2.06 -2.05
CA PHE A 128 -19.09 1.31 -2.67
C PHE A 128 -19.56 -0.08 -3.08
N ALA A 129 -20.29 -0.78 -2.21
CA ALA A 129 -20.85 -2.10 -2.49
C ALA A 129 -21.81 -2.08 -3.68
N THR A 130 -22.65 -1.05 -3.76
CA THR A 130 -23.57 -0.83 -4.89
C THR A 130 -22.80 -0.72 -6.20
N LYS A 131 -21.71 0.05 -6.25
CA LYS A 131 -20.88 0.19 -7.45
C LYS A 131 -20.18 -1.11 -7.82
N PHE A 132 -19.69 -1.85 -6.82
CA PHE A 132 -19.05 -3.15 -7.02
C PHE A 132 -20.02 -4.17 -7.64
N VAL A 133 -21.22 -4.32 -7.07
CA VAL A 133 -22.26 -5.22 -7.60
C VAL A 133 -22.73 -4.76 -8.99
N ALA A 134 -22.93 -3.46 -9.19
CA ALA A 134 -23.32 -2.91 -10.49
C ALA A 134 -22.26 -3.12 -11.59
N ALA A 135 -20.98 -3.22 -11.22
CA ALA A 135 -19.89 -3.55 -12.11
C ALA A 135 -19.76 -5.08 -12.40
N GLY A 136 -20.66 -5.90 -11.85
CA GLY A 136 -20.66 -7.35 -12.01
C GLY A 136 -19.89 -8.11 -10.92
N GLY A 137 -19.49 -7.44 -9.83
CA GLY A 137 -18.87 -8.08 -8.68
C GLY A 137 -19.83 -9.03 -7.95
N ASP A 138 -19.31 -10.17 -7.49
CA ASP A 138 -20.08 -11.15 -6.72
C ASP A 138 -20.24 -10.67 -5.26
N PRO A 139 -21.45 -10.36 -4.78
CA PRO A 139 -21.67 -9.95 -3.39
C PRO A 139 -21.30 -11.04 -2.36
N ALA A 140 -21.19 -12.31 -2.76
CA ALA A 140 -20.71 -13.37 -1.89
C ALA A 140 -19.17 -13.32 -1.68
N ASP A 141 -18.43 -12.66 -2.57
CA ASP A 141 -16.97 -12.51 -2.47
C ASP A 141 -16.59 -11.32 -1.58
N SER A 142 -16.80 -11.52 -0.27
CA SER A 142 -16.51 -10.51 0.74
C SER A 142 -15.02 -10.15 0.79
N ALA A 143 -14.12 -11.09 0.50
CA ALA A 143 -12.69 -10.83 0.53
C ALA A 143 -12.29 -9.89 -0.60
N ARG A 144 -12.77 -10.13 -1.83
CA ARG A 144 -12.52 -9.25 -2.98
C ARG A 144 -13.02 -7.84 -2.71
N PHE A 145 -14.27 -7.69 -2.25
CA PHE A 145 -14.84 -6.38 -2.02
C PHE A 145 -14.18 -5.63 -0.85
N PHE A 146 -14.17 -6.21 0.36
CA PHE A 146 -13.76 -5.47 1.56
C PHE A 146 -12.25 -5.23 1.62
N PHE A 147 -11.43 -6.16 1.12
CA PHE A 147 -9.97 -6.07 1.23
C PHE A 147 -9.31 -5.52 -0.03
N GLY A 148 -9.98 -5.61 -1.18
CA GLY A 148 -9.54 -5.04 -2.46
C GLY A 148 -10.30 -3.76 -2.80
N ASP A 149 -11.48 -3.90 -3.40
CA ASP A 149 -12.22 -2.80 -4.04
C ASP A 149 -12.55 -1.64 -3.08
N LEU A 150 -13.03 -1.93 -1.86
CA LEU A 150 -13.34 -0.91 -0.86
C LEU A 150 -12.09 -0.13 -0.43
N ALA A 151 -10.99 -0.84 -0.16
CA ALA A 151 -9.75 -0.24 0.31
C ALA A 151 -9.18 0.69 -0.76
N VAL A 152 -9.02 0.15 -1.97
CA VAL A 152 -8.48 0.89 -3.09
C VAL A 152 -9.36 2.08 -3.43
N ALA A 153 -10.67 1.90 -3.61
CA ALA A 153 -11.55 3.00 -3.97
C ALA A 153 -11.54 4.10 -2.89
N SER A 154 -11.34 3.72 -1.62
CA SER A 154 -11.20 4.68 -0.53
C SER A 154 -9.88 5.47 -0.61
N LEU A 155 -8.78 4.80 -0.95
CA LEU A 155 -7.46 5.43 -1.14
C LEU A 155 -7.42 6.33 -2.36
N ASP A 156 -8.04 5.91 -3.47
CA ASP A 156 -8.18 6.73 -4.67
C ASP A 156 -8.99 8.01 -4.37
N ALA A 157 -10.11 7.88 -3.65
CA ALA A 157 -10.91 9.01 -3.22
C ALA A 157 -10.14 9.95 -2.27
N LEU A 158 -9.31 9.43 -1.37
CA LEU A 158 -8.47 10.26 -0.49
C LEU A 158 -7.44 11.11 -1.26
N ALA A 159 -6.99 10.63 -2.42
CA ALA A 159 -6.05 11.32 -3.29
C ALA A 159 -6.70 12.36 -4.22
N GLN A 160 -8.03 12.46 -4.26
CA GLN A 160 -8.75 13.47 -5.05
C GLN A 160 -8.51 14.88 -4.48
N ASP A 161 -8.58 15.88 -5.35
CA ASP A 161 -8.53 17.27 -4.92
C ASP A 161 -9.82 17.68 -4.20
N GLN A 162 -9.72 18.62 -3.25
CA GLN A 162 -10.86 19.25 -2.58
C GLN A 162 -11.84 18.28 -1.92
N ILE A 163 -11.33 17.32 -1.15
CA ILE A 163 -12.16 16.44 -0.33
C ILE A 163 -12.64 17.11 0.96
N GLN A 164 -13.88 16.84 1.37
CA GLN A 164 -14.40 17.37 2.62
C GLN A 164 -13.87 16.61 3.85
N PRO A 165 -13.60 17.26 4.99
CA PRO A 165 -13.07 16.60 6.19
C PRO A 165 -13.93 15.42 6.68
N GLN A 166 -15.26 15.55 6.61
CA GLN A 166 -16.16 14.46 6.97
C GLN A 166 -16.03 13.26 6.03
N GLN A 167 -15.81 13.49 4.74
CA GLN A 167 -15.58 12.43 3.78
C GLN A 167 -14.24 11.75 4.01
N VAL A 168 -13.16 12.50 4.31
CA VAL A 168 -11.87 11.92 4.73
C VAL A 168 -12.08 10.98 5.92
N ARG A 169 -12.85 11.41 6.93
CA ARG A 169 -13.13 10.62 8.12
C ARG A 169 -13.83 9.30 7.83
N LEU A 170 -14.78 9.31 6.90
CA LEU A 170 -15.51 8.11 6.48
C LEU A 170 -14.64 7.18 5.63
N LEU A 171 -13.81 7.70 4.73
CA LEU A 171 -12.86 6.91 3.93
C LEU A 171 -11.77 6.26 4.80
N LEU A 172 -11.25 6.97 5.80
CA LEU A 172 -10.36 6.39 6.79
C LEU A 172 -11.07 5.30 7.61
N GLY A 173 -12.38 5.44 7.83
CA GLY A 173 -13.22 4.40 8.44
C GLY A 173 -13.33 3.15 7.59
N ASN A 174 -13.49 3.30 6.27
CA ASN A 174 -13.45 2.18 5.34
C ASN A 174 -12.12 1.43 5.41
N LEU A 175 -11.00 2.17 5.50
CA LEU A 175 -9.66 1.59 5.59
C LEU A 175 -9.39 0.91 6.94
N ALA A 176 -9.92 1.47 8.03
CA ALA A 176 -9.86 0.84 9.34
C ALA A 176 -10.63 -0.50 9.35
N ALA A 177 -11.85 -0.53 8.80
CA ALA A 177 -12.64 -1.77 8.70
C ALA A 177 -11.96 -2.78 7.76
N SER A 178 -11.61 -2.35 6.55
CA SER A 178 -10.92 -3.18 5.56
C SER A 178 -9.65 -3.84 6.13
N GLY A 179 -8.80 -3.04 6.78
CA GLY A 179 -7.57 -3.54 7.38
C GLY A 179 -7.86 -4.55 8.48
N TYR A 180 -8.67 -4.17 9.47
CA TYR A 180 -8.97 -5.03 10.62
C TYR A 180 -9.52 -6.41 10.22
N PHE A 181 -10.49 -6.44 9.33
CA PHE A 181 -11.07 -7.71 8.88
C PHE A 181 -10.16 -8.45 7.90
N GLY A 182 -9.34 -7.75 7.10
CA GLY A 182 -8.31 -8.38 6.28
C GLY A 182 -7.23 -9.10 7.11
N GLY A 183 -6.87 -8.52 8.26
CA GLY A 183 -5.96 -9.14 9.22
C GLY A 183 -6.56 -10.39 9.87
N ILE A 184 -7.84 -10.34 10.26
CA ILE A 184 -8.58 -11.52 10.77
C ILE A 184 -8.62 -12.62 9.70
N TRP A 185 -8.97 -12.24 8.46
CA TRP A 185 -9.03 -13.17 7.35
C TRP A 185 -7.69 -13.86 7.11
N LEU A 186 -6.57 -13.11 7.07
CA LEU A 186 -5.26 -13.73 6.86
C LEU A 186 -4.87 -14.63 8.03
N ARG A 187 -5.07 -14.17 9.28
CA ARG A 187 -4.82 -14.97 10.48
C ARG A 187 -5.52 -16.32 10.41
N ASP A 188 -6.78 -16.33 9.99
CA ASP A 188 -7.57 -17.55 9.89
C ASP A 188 -7.08 -18.47 8.77
N ASN A 189 -6.68 -17.90 7.63
CA ASN A 189 -6.12 -18.66 6.50
C ASN A 189 -4.72 -19.23 6.81
N LEU A 190 -3.93 -18.58 7.66
CA LEU A 190 -2.60 -19.04 8.08
C LEU A 190 -2.63 -20.15 9.13
N ARG A 191 -3.70 -20.27 9.93
CA ARG A 191 -3.78 -21.24 11.04
C ARG A 191 -4.27 -22.64 10.64
N GLY A 192 -4.59 -22.87 9.36
CA GLY A 192 -5.23 -24.11 8.90
C GLY A 192 -6.65 -24.28 9.48
N PRO A 193 -7.37 -25.37 9.17
CA PRO A 193 -8.70 -25.61 9.74
C PRO A 193 -8.56 -25.85 11.26
N ALA A 194 -8.75 -24.79 12.05
CA ALA A 194 -8.76 -24.89 13.49
C ALA A 194 -10.05 -25.60 13.96
N THR A 195 -9.88 -26.64 14.77
CA THR A 195 -10.92 -27.22 15.61
C THR A 195 -11.65 -26.12 16.38
N ALA A 196 -12.98 -26.16 16.34
CA ALA A 196 -13.88 -25.17 16.93
C ALA A 196 -13.39 -24.72 18.31
N THR A 197 -13.07 -23.42 18.44
CA THR A 197 -12.78 -22.82 19.74
C THR A 197 -14.10 -22.50 20.44
N VAL A 198 -14.13 -22.85 21.72
CA VAL A 198 -15.28 -22.71 22.62
C VAL A 198 -15.78 -21.27 22.62
N THR A 199 -17.07 -21.11 22.32
CA THR A 199 -17.78 -19.84 22.40
C THR A 199 -17.85 -19.41 23.86
N LEU A 200 -17.06 -18.41 24.25
CA LEU A 200 -17.26 -17.74 25.54
C LEU A 200 -18.44 -16.77 25.42
N PRO A 201 -19.27 -16.64 26.48
CA PRO A 201 -20.42 -15.76 26.47
C PRO A 201 -19.98 -14.31 26.24
N HIS A 202 -20.74 -13.58 25.42
CA HIS A 202 -20.53 -12.16 25.14
C HIS A 202 -20.54 -11.37 26.46
N ALA A 203 -19.36 -11.02 26.94
CA ALA A 203 -19.22 -10.02 27.99
C ALA A 203 -19.57 -8.66 27.39
N VAL A 204 -20.34 -7.87 28.14
CA VAL A 204 -20.63 -6.47 27.82
C VAL A 204 -19.29 -5.77 27.50
N PRO A 205 -19.14 -5.12 26.34
CA PRO A 205 -17.88 -4.49 25.99
C PRO A 205 -17.53 -3.44 27.06
N PRO A 206 -16.30 -3.43 27.57
CA PRO A 206 -15.88 -2.39 28.50
C PRO A 206 -16.01 -1.03 27.82
N VAL A 207 -16.32 0.02 28.60
CA VAL A 207 -16.41 1.42 28.11
C VAL A 207 -15.12 1.87 27.40
N LEU A 208 -13.99 1.24 27.72
CA LEU A 208 -12.73 1.35 27.01
C LEU A 208 -12.18 -0.05 26.73
N ASP A 209 -12.13 -0.44 25.45
CA ASP A 209 -11.39 -1.63 25.03
C ASP A 209 -9.88 -1.34 25.05
N LEU A 210 -9.16 -2.12 25.86
CA LEU A 210 -7.70 -2.10 26.02
C LEU A 210 -7.02 -3.31 25.36
N SER A 211 -7.74 -4.03 24.50
CA SER A 211 -7.16 -5.10 23.70
C SER A 211 -5.98 -4.60 22.86
N PRO A 212 -4.98 -5.45 22.56
CA PRO A 212 -3.87 -5.09 21.67
C PRO A 212 -4.36 -4.52 20.33
N SER A 213 -5.48 -5.06 19.80
CA SER A 213 -6.13 -4.55 18.60
C SER A 213 -6.66 -3.13 18.77
N ALA A 214 -7.35 -2.83 19.88
CA ALA A 214 -7.84 -1.48 20.16
C ALA A 214 -6.70 -0.47 20.32
N ILE A 215 -5.62 -0.85 21.00
CA ILE A 215 -4.42 -0.03 21.16
C ILE A 215 -3.78 0.24 19.80
N GLY A 216 -3.63 -0.79 18.97
CA GLY A 216 -3.10 -0.68 17.61
C GLY A 216 -3.90 0.30 16.76
N ILE A 217 -5.22 0.14 16.68
CA ILE A 217 -6.08 1.04 15.88
C ILE A 217 -5.98 2.48 16.38
N ARG A 218 -5.97 2.72 17.71
CA ARG A 218 -5.85 4.07 18.27
C ARG A 218 -4.49 4.72 17.99
N LEU A 219 -3.41 3.93 17.96
CA LEU A 219 -2.07 4.44 17.61
C LEU A 219 -2.05 4.95 16.16
N PHE A 220 -2.61 4.16 15.23
CA PHE A 220 -2.67 4.55 13.83
C PHE A 220 -3.72 5.63 13.54
N ASP A 221 -4.78 5.74 14.36
CA ASP A 221 -5.66 6.91 14.39
C ASP A 221 -4.94 8.20 14.75
N ALA A 222 -4.05 8.16 15.75
CA ALA A 222 -3.25 9.33 16.11
C ALA A 222 -2.30 9.74 14.96
N LEU A 223 -1.68 8.78 14.29
CA LEU A 223 -0.83 9.04 13.12
C LEU A 223 -1.64 9.61 11.94
N ALA A 224 -2.78 8.99 11.61
CA ALA A 224 -3.67 9.45 10.55
C ALA A 224 -4.24 10.85 10.84
N THR A 225 -4.55 11.14 12.11
CA THR A 225 -4.94 12.49 12.57
C THR A 225 -3.82 13.50 12.34
N GLY A 226 -2.58 13.15 12.66
CA GLY A 226 -1.42 14.01 12.41
C GLY A 226 -1.21 14.30 10.92
N LEU A 227 -1.31 13.28 10.07
CA LEU A 227 -1.12 13.41 8.63
C LEU A 227 -2.24 14.20 7.95
N THR A 228 -3.50 13.93 8.30
CA THR A 228 -4.64 14.71 7.81
C THR A 228 -4.60 16.16 8.32
N GLY A 229 -4.21 16.39 9.57
CA GLY A 229 -3.98 17.73 10.10
C GLY A 229 -2.83 18.47 9.39
N ALA A 230 -1.76 17.75 9.03
CA ALA A 230 -0.66 18.32 8.24
C ALA A 230 -1.08 18.65 6.80
N ALA A 231 -1.99 17.88 6.19
CA ALA A 231 -2.55 18.19 4.88
C ALA A 231 -3.28 19.54 4.85
N GLU A 232 -3.95 19.90 5.95
CA GLU A 232 -4.64 21.20 6.08
C GLU A 232 -3.73 22.35 6.53
N ALA A 233 -2.44 22.08 6.75
CA ALA A 233 -1.51 23.08 7.22
C ALA A 233 -1.04 24.04 6.11
N ASN A 234 -0.16 24.94 6.49
CA ASN A 234 0.51 25.84 5.56
C ASN A 234 1.42 25.04 4.58
N PRO A 235 1.74 25.61 3.40
CA PRO A 235 2.49 24.93 2.35
C PRO A 235 3.82 24.32 2.77
N TRP A 236 4.61 25.01 3.61
CA TRP A 236 5.94 24.52 4.00
C TRP A 236 5.84 23.26 4.87
N LEU A 237 4.83 23.18 5.76
CA LEU A 237 4.65 22.00 6.60
C LEU A 237 4.21 20.80 5.76
N VAL A 238 3.31 21.02 4.80
CA VAL A 238 2.84 19.96 3.88
C VAL A 238 4.02 19.31 3.16
N THR A 239 4.88 20.10 2.52
CA THR A 239 6.01 19.58 1.74
C THR A 239 7.09 18.97 2.64
N THR A 240 7.31 19.52 3.84
CA THR A 240 8.26 18.97 4.83
C THR A 240 7.83 17.61 5.34
N VAL A 241 6.55 17.44 5.70
CA VAL A 241 6.04 16.13 6.16
C VAL A 241 6.05 15.12 5.02
N ALA A 242 5.67 15.53 3.80
CA ALA A 242 5.76 14.68 2.62
C ALA A 242 7.21 14.20 2.39
N HIS A 243 8.19 15.09 2.43
CA HIS A 243 9.62 14.76 2.31
C HIS A 243 10.09 13.78 3.40
N ALA A 244 9.82 14.11 4.67
CA ALA A 244 10.26 13.30 5.81
C ALA A 244 9.70 11.86 5.77
N SER A 245 8.55 11.65 5.12
CA SER A 245 7.92 10.34 4.98
C SER A 245 8.52 9.46 3.88
N VAL A 246 9.19 10.03 2.86
CA VAL A 246 9.64 9.29 1.67
C VAL A 246 10.53 8.09 2.01
N PRO A 247 11.54 8.19 2.91
CA PRO A 247 12.38 7.03 3.24
C PRO A 247 11.57 5.87 3.83
N LEU A 248 10.61 6.17 4.71
CA LEU A 248 9.76 5.15 5.33
C LEU A 248 8.84 4.49 4.29
N LEU A 249 8.25 5.29 3.40
CA LEU A 249 7.39 4.78 2.33
C LEU A 249 8.16 3.94 1.31
N LEU A 250 9.40 4.33 0.96
CA LEU A 250 10.28 3.55 0.09
C LEU A 250 10.65 2.20 0.71
N ALA A 251 10.97 2.17 2.01
CA ALA A 251 11.28 0.94 2.72
C ALA A 251 10.05 0.01 2.76
N LEU A 252 8.87 0.56 3.04
CA LEU A 252 7.59 -0.17 3.05
C LEU A 252 7.25 -0.74 1.67
N TYR A 253 7.38 0.07 0.61
CA TYR A 253 7.18 -0.36 -0.77
C TYR A 253 8.16 -1.48 -1.14
N GLY A 254 9.45 -1.30 -0.83
CA GLY A 254 10.48 -2.29 -1.12
C GLY A 254 10.24 -3.61 -0.40
N TYR A 255 9.90 -3.57 0.89
CA TYR A 255 9.54 -4.75 1.66
C TYR A 255 8.36 -5.50 1.02
N ASN A 256 7.26 -4.80 0.70
CA ASN A 256 6.09 -5.41 0.09
C ASN A 256 6.40 -6.01 -1.30
N ARG A 257 7.24 -5.34 -2.08
CA ARG A 257 7.71 -5.86 -3.37
C ARG A 257 8.45 -7.17 -3.21
N GLY A 258 9.45 -7.23 -2.31
CA GLY A 258 10.26 -8.43 -2.12
C GLY A 258 9.43 -9.60 -1.63
N TYR A 259 8.49 -9.33 -0.73
CA TYR A 259 7.47 -10.29 -0.33
C TYR A 259 6.65 -10.82 -1.53
N LEU A 260 6.12 -9.93 -2.37
CA LEU A 260 5.31 -10.30 -3.52
C LEU A 260 6.11 -11.11 -4.55
N ASP A 261 7.37 -10.74 -4.79
CA ASP A 261 8.28 -11.52 -5.65
C ASP A 261 8.38 -12.98 -5.15
N VAL A 262 8.55 -13.20 -3.84
CA VAL A 262 8.65 -14.56 -3.27
C VAL A 262 7.35 -15.34 -3.41
N VAL A 263 6.20 -14.72 -3.14
CA VAL A 263 4.90 -15.40 -3.27
C VAL A 263 4.64 -15.79 -4.73
N LEU A 264 4.96 -14.91 -5.68
CA LEU A 264 4.79 -15.17 -7.11
C LEU A 264 5.76 -16.25 -7.64
N GLU A 265 6.95 -16.37 -7.06
CA GLU A 265 7.92 -17.43 -7.38
C GLU A 265 7.51 -18.81 -6.85
N HIS A 266 6.68 -18.87 -5.81
CA HIS A 266 6.32 -20.11 -5.11
C HIS A 266 4.80 -20.34 -5.04
N PRO A 267 4.10 -20.53 -6.17
CA PRO A 267 2.69 -20.88 -6.14
C PRO A 267 2.48 -22.24 -5.44
N PRO A 268 1.37 -22.44 -4.71
CA PRO A 268 1.03 -23.74 -4.14
C PRO A 268 0.89 -24.81 -5.23
N ALA A 269 1.13 -26.07 -4.87
CA ALA A 269 1.05 -27.19 -5.82
C ALA A 269 -0.33 -27.26 -6.49
N GLY A 270 -0.34 -27.33 -7.83
CA GLY A 270 -1.58 -27.38 -8.62
C GLY A 270 -2.26 -26.03 -8.84
N VAL A 271 -1.72 -24.93 -8.32
CA VAL A 271 -2.22 -23.58 -8.55
C VAL A 271 -1.45 -22.94 -9.71
N PRO A 272 -2.13 -22.36 -10.72
CA PRO A 272 -1.47 -21.61 -11.77
C PRO A 272 -0.65 -20.45 -11.20
N SER A 273 0.52 -20.22 -11.79
CA SER A 273 1.35 -19.06 -11.44
C SER A 273 0.60 -17.76 -11.75
N MET A 274 0.70 -16.80 -10.82
CA MET A 274 0.19 -15.43 -11.01
C MET A 274 1.30 -14.45 -11.39
N GLN A 275 2.48 -14.91 -11.82
CA GLN A 275 3.62 -14.03 -12.15
C GLN A 275 3.27 -12.94 -13.17
N ASP A 276 2.39 -13.22 -14.13
CA ASP A 276 1.98 -12.26 -15.16
C ASP A 276 1.07 -11.14 -14.62
N THR A 277 0.65 -11.22 -13.34
CA THR A 277 -0.17 -10.17 -12.70
C THR A 277 0.64 -8.98 -12.22
N LEU A 278 1.97 -9.07 -12.19
CA LEU A 278 2.88 -8.00 -11.79
C LEU A 278 4.03 -7.87 -12.80
N SER A 279 4.23 -6.67 -13.34
CA SER A 279 5.36 -6.36 -14.22
C SER A 279 6.15 -5.17 -13.69
N CYS A 280 7.47 -5.33 -13.53
CA CYS A 280 8.36 -4.30 -13.02
C CYS A 280 9.53 -4.02 -13.98
N LYS A 281 9.65 -2.78 -14.45
CA LYS A 281 10.77 -2.29 -15.28
C LYS A 281 11.89 -1.63 -14.48
N GLY A 282 11.67 -1.42 -13.17
CA GLY A 282 12.58 -0.76 -12.24
C GLY A 282 12.05 -0.87 -10.82
N PHE A 283 12.70 -0.21 -9.84
CA PHE A 283 12.29 -0.34 -8.43
C PHE A 283 10.84 0.10 -8.20
N LEU A 284 10.51 1.36 -8.50
CA LEU A 284 9.15 1.93 -8.40
C LEU A 284 8.33 1.78 -9.69
N ALA A 285 8.94 1.35 -10.79
CA ALA A 285 8.29 1.20 -12.09
C ALA A 285 7.60 -0.18 -12.23
N CYS A 286 6.72 -0.48 -11.28
CA CYS A 286 5.87 -1.67 -11.28
C CYS A 286 4.44 -1.32 -11.68
N ASN A 287 3.75 -2.29 -12.29
CA ASN A 287 2.34 -2.24 -12.64
C ASN A 287 1.70 -3.60 -12.36
N SER A 288 0.44 -3.60 -11.92
CA SER A 288 -0.32 -4.81 -11.65
C SER A 288 -1.62 -4.83 -12.45
N THR A 289 -1.99 -6.01 -12.95
CA THR A 289 -3.28 -6.25 -13.61
C THR A 289 -4.35 -6.78 -12.65
N ALA A 290 -3.99 -7.08 -11.38
CA ALA A 290 -4.91 -7.62 -10.38
C ALA A 290 -6.07 -6.65 -10.04
N PHE A 291 -5.80 -5.36 -10.13
CA PHE A 291 -6.81 -4.31 -9.95
C PHE A 291 -6.59 -3.15 -10.94
N PRO A 292 -7.63 -2.68 -11.65
CA PRO A 292 -7.55 -1.50 -12.48
C PRO A 292 -7.57 -0.24 -11.61
N LEU A 293 -6.39 0.29 -11.26
CA LEU A 293 -6.25 1.41 -10.35
C LEU A 293 -5.77 2.65 -11.07
N GLU A 294 -6.63 3.67 -11.18
CA GLU A 294 -6.21 4.97 -11.72
C GLU A 294 -5.07 5.57 -10.87
N LEU A 295 -5.19 5.44 -9.54
CA LEU A 295 -4.17 5.89 -8.60
C LEU A 295 -2.78 5.27 -8.87
N ALA A 296 -2.70 4.05 -9.40
CA ALA A 296 -1.44 3.34 -9.62
C ALA A 296 -0.53 3.98 -10.68
N THR A 297 -1.11 4.76 -11.60
CA THR A 297 -0.40 5.42 -12.70
C THR A 297 -0.47 6.94 -12.61
N ARG A 298 -1.34 7.51 -11.77
CA ARG A 298 -1.55 8.96 -11.60
C ARG A 298 -0.24 9.75 -11.42
N TYR A 299 0.76 9.17 -10.75
CA TYR A 299 2.03 9.82 -10.44
C TYR A 299 3.22 9.25 -11.24
N ASP A 300 2.99 8.47 -12.30
CA ASP A 300 4.07 7.83 -13.07
C ASP A 300 5.02 8.82 -13.76
N GLY A 301 4.58 10.07 -13.99
CA GLY A 301 5.47 11.13 -14.48
C GLY A 301 6.68 11.42 -13.57
N ALA A 302 6.58 11.07 -12.28
CA ALA A 302 7.71 11.14 -11.34
C ALA A 302 8.85 10.16 -11.71
N LEU A 303 8.54 9.04 -12.38
CA LEU A 303 9.54 8.03 -12.74
C LEU A 303 10.56 8.59 -13.74
N ASP A 304 10.12 9.42 -14.70
CA ASP A 304 11.02 10.09 -15.65
C ASP A 304 11.95 11.07 -14.93
N LYS A 305 11.45 11.76 -13.90
CA LYS A 305 12.23 12.68 -13.08
C LYS A 305 13.26 11.97 -12.20
N LEU A 306 12.94 10.78 -11.71
CA LEU A 306 13.89 9.93 -10.98
C LEU A 306 15.00 9.40 -11.91
N ALA A 307 14.65 9.02 -13.14
CA ALA A 307 15.60 8.53 -14.13
C ALA A 307 16.55 9.63 -14.63
N ALA A 308 16.06 10.87 -14.76
CA ALA A 308 16.83 12.03 -15.17
C ALA A 308 16.52 13.24 -14.27
N PRO A 309 17.16 13.33 -13.08
CA PRO A 309 16.91 14.41 -12.13
C PRO A 309 17.13 15.80 -12.73
N THR A 310 16.09 16.63 -12.66
CA THR A 310 16.10 17.98 -13.25
C THR A 310 16.47 19.08 -12.25
N ASN A 311 16.45 18.77 -10.95
CA ASN A 311 16.81 19.68 -9.85
C ASN A 311 17.39 18.88 -8.66
N LEU A 312 17.85 19.59 -7.62
CA LEU A 312 18.44 18.95 -6.42
C LEU A 312 17.45 18.08 -5.63
N GLY A 313 16.16 18.47 -5.59
CA GLY A 313 15.13 17.68 -4.93
C GLY A 313 14.93 16.31 -5.59
N TRP A 314 14.81 16.28 -6.92
CA TRP A 314 14.73 15.01 -7.66
C TRP A 314 16.04 14.19 -7.58
N ALA A 315 17.20 14.84 -7.49
CA ALA A 315 18.47 14.14 -7.30
C ALA A 315 18.54 13.45 -5.93
N GLU A 316 18.03 14.11 -4.89
CA GLU A 316 17.86 13.53 -3.56
C GLU A 316 16.87 12.35 -3.57
N MET A 317 15.70 12.50 -4.22
CA MET A 317 14.71 11.42 -4.30
C MET A 317 15.25 10.21 -5.08
N ALA A 318 16.02 10.43 -6.14
CA ALA A 318 16.72 9.37 -6.87
C ALA A 318 17.73 8.65 -5.97
N MET A 319 18.52 9.39 -5.19
CA MET A 319 19.46 8.82 -4.22
C MET A 319 18.74 7.94 -3.18
N TRP A 320 17.66 8.43 -2.55
CA TRP A 320 16.87 7.65 -1.59
C TRP A 320 16.27 6.40 -2.22
N THR A 321 15.77 6.51 -3.45
CA THR A 321 15.24 5.38 -4.22
C THR A 321 16.31 4.28 -4.40
N THR A 322 17.54 4.65 -4.77
CA THR A 322 18.64 3.71 -4.91
C THR A 322 19.03 3.06 -3.58
N VAL A 323 19.17 3.85 -2.51
CA VAL A 323 19.61 3.34 -1.20
C VAL A 323 18.58 2.36 -0.62
N LEU A 324 17.29 2.71 -0.71
CA LEU A 324 16.21 1.95 -0.08
C LEU A 324 15.64 0.84 -0.94
N GLN A 325 16.10 0.70 -2.20
CA GLN A 325 15.83 -0.49 -3.00
C GLN A 325 16.25 -1.78 -2.28
N SER A 326 17.26 -1.72 -1.42
CA SER A 326 17.73 -2.83 -0.58
C SER A 326 16.64 -3.41 0.35
N ALA A 327 15.60 -2.65 0.69
CA ALA A 327 14.46 -3.15 1.47
C ALA A 327 13.72 -4.30 0.77
N THR A 328 13.85 -4.43 -0.55
CA THR A 328 13.38 -5.60 -1.32
C THR A 328 13.98 -6.90 -0.78
N GLY A 329 15.28 -6.90 -0.45
CA GLY A 329 15.94 -8.08 0.10
C GLY A 329 15.38 -8.48 1.47
N ALA A 330 15.04 -7.51 2.32
CA ALA A 330 14.43 -7.77 3.63
C ALA A 330 13.03 -8.39 3.49
N GLY A 331 12.22 -7.88 2.54
CA GLY A 331 10.91 -8.45 2.20
C GLY A 331 11.02 -9.89 1.75
N ARG A 332 11.96 -10.18 0.83
CA ARG A 332 12.22 -11.55 0.37
C ARG A 332 12.61 -12.48 1.52
N PHE A 333 13.61 -12.09 2.31
CA PHE A 333 14.16 -12.91 3.38
C PHE A 333 13.12 -13.37 4.41
N VAL A 334 12.22 -12.48 4.83
CA VAL A 334 11.16 -12.83 5.81
C VAL A 334 10.19 -13.86 5.23
N TRP A 335 9.90 -13.76 3.94
CA TRP A 335 8.85 -14.57 3.30
C TRP A 335 9.34 -15.85 2.65
N GLU A 336 10.64 -15.99 2.35
CA GLU A 336 11.23 -17.24 1.87
C GLU A 336 10.96 -18.40 2.85
N GLY A 337 10.92 -18.12 4.16
CA GLY A 337 10.54 -19.11 5.18
C GLY A 337 9.04 -19.37 5.31
N LEU A 338 8.19 -18.38 5.02
CA LEU A 338 6.72 -18.47 5.17
C LEU A 338 6.03 -19.06 3.93
N ALA A 339 6.54 -18.78 2.73
CA ALA A 339 5.97 -19.29 1.48
C ALA A 339 6.01 -20.83 1.39
N GLN A 340 6.93 -21.47 2.12
CA GLN A 340 7.03 -22.93 2.23
C GLN A 340 5.94 -23.55 3.11
N ALA A 341 5.19 -22.76 3.90
CA ALA A 341 4.15 -23.26 4.80
C ALA A 341 2.88 -23.76 4.06
N GLY A 342 2.75 -23.46 2.76
CA GLY A 342 1.68 -23.96 1.89
C GLY A 342 0.36 -23.21 2.06
N PHE A 343 0.07 -22.27 1.15
CA PHE A 343 -1.25 -21.62 1.08
C PHE A 343 -2.28 -22.49 0.37
N SER A 344 -3.55 -22.37 0.75
CA SER A 344 -4.64 -22.87 -0.11
C SER A 344 -4.68 -22.05 -1.41
N PRO A 345 -5.22 -22.60 -2.52
CA PRO A 345 -5.36 -21.85 -3.77
C PRO A 345 -6.08 -20.51 -3.61
N ALA A 346 -7.19 -20.50 -2.85
CA ALA A 346 -7.96 -19.29 -2.61
C ALA A 346 -7.19 -18.26 -1.77
N SER A 347 -6.49 -18.72 -0.72
CA SER A 347 -5.65 -17.87 0.11
C SER A 347 -4.50 -17.27 -0.69
N TYR A 348 -3.88 -18.05 -1.58
CA TYR A 348 -2.80 -17.60 -2.46
C TYR A 348 -3.26 -16.48 -3.39
N THR A 349 -4.38 -16.68 -4.10
CA THR A 349 -4.91 -15.67 -5.04
C THR A 349 -5.26 -14.38 -4.32
N ALA A 350 -6.00 -14.46 -3.21
CA ALA A 350 -6.35 -13.27 -2.44
C ALA A 350 -5.12 -12.56 -1.85
N LEU A 351 -4.10 -13.31 -1.46
CA LEU A 351 -2.84 -12.76 -0.96
C LEU A 351 -2.08 -11.99 -2.06
N VAL A 352 -1.94 -12.58 -3.25
CA VAL A 352 -1.29 -11.94 -4.42
C VAL A 352 -2.03 -10.66 -4.80
N ASP A 353 -3.36 -10.74 -4.90
CA ASP A 353 -4.22 -9.62 -5.25
C ASP A 353 -4.06 -8.45 -4.27
N LEU A 354 -4.24 -8.71 -2.97
CA LEU A 354 -4.16 -7.69 -1.92
C LEU A 354 -2.78 -7.01 -1.89
N SER A 355 -1.74 -7.81 -2.02
CA SER A 355 -0.35 -7.36 -1.95
C SER A 355 0.04 -6.55 -3.18
N SER A 356 -0.50 -6.92 -4.34
CA SER A 356 -0.34 -6.16 -5.58
C SER A 356 -1.05 -4.80 -5.49
N ALA A 357 -2.28 -4.75 -4.98
CA ALA A 357 -2.99 -3.51 -4.73
C ALA A 357 -2.23 -2.60 -3.74
N TYR A 358 -1.75 -3.19 -2.64
CA TYR A 358 -0.93 -2.49 -1.65
C TYR A 358 0.36 -1.92 -2.26
N LEU A 359 1.02 -2.68 -3.13
CA LEU A 359 2.22 -2.23 -3.84
C LEU A 359 1.93 -1.01 -4.73
N MET A 360 0.81 -1.03 -5.45
CA MET A 360 0.42 0.08 -6.33
C MET A 360 0.03 1.35 -5.56
N VAL A 361 -0.68 1.20 -4.44
CA VAL A 361 -1.05 2.34 -3.58
C VAL A 361 0.18 2.93 -2.89
N SER A 362 1.08 2.08 -2.37
CA SER A 362 2.32 2.55 -1.73
C SER A 362 3.24 3.24 -2.74
N LYS A 363 3.34 2.73 -3.99
CA LYS A 363 3.99 3.44 -5.10
C LYS A 363 3.40 4.84 -5.29
N ALA A 364 2.08 4.96 -5.40
CA ALA A 364 1.42 6.24 -5.58
C ALA A 364 1.72 7.22 -4.44
N ALA A 365 1.69 6.75 -3.18
CA ALA A 365 2.03 7.56 -2.01
C ALA A 365 3.49 8.03 -2.01
N VAL A 366 4.44 7.16 -2.37
CA VAL A 366 5.86 7.51 -2.52
C VAL A 366 6.03 8.57 -3.60
N LEU A 367 5.53 8.31 -4.81
CA LEU A 367 5.71 9.20 -5.96
C LEU A 367 5.04 10.57 -5.74
N ALA A 368 3.84 10.60 -5.17
CA ALA A 368 3.18 11.86 -4.80
C ALA A 368 3.99 12.64 -3.75
N SER A 369 4.56 11.98 -2.74
CA SER A 369 5.40 12.62 -1.74
C SER A 369 6.69 13.21 -2.33
N MET A 370 7.32 12.47 -3.25
CA MET A 370 8.50 12.93 -3.97
C MET A 370 8.19 14.15 -4.82
N THR A 371 7.10 14.13 -5.59
CA THR A 371 6.66 15.27 -6.40
C THR A 371 6.36 16.49 -5.54
N ALA A 372 5.63 16.31 -4.44
CA ALA A 372 5.29 17.39 -3.52
C ALA A 372 6.53 18.13 -2.98
N TYR A 373 7.57 17.39 -2.64
CA TYR A 373 8.83 17.96 -2.16
C TYR A 373 9.69 18.52 -3.31
N ALA A 374 10.00 17.70 -4.30
CA ALA A 374 10.99 18.02 -5.33
C ALA A 374 10.53 19.12 -6.29
N ASP A 375 9.22 19.24 -6.52
CA ASP A 375 8.63 20.30 -7.33
C ASP A 375 7.97 21.41 -6.48
N GLY A 376 7.92 21.25 -5.16
CA GLY A 376 7.24 22.18 -4.25
C GLY A 376 5.71 22.19 -4.42
N ASP A 377 5.14 21.14 -5.01
CA ASP A 377 3.71 21.05 -5.29
C ASP A 377 2.92 20.78 -4.00
N THR A 378 2.36 21.85 -3.43
CA THR A 378 1.58 21.76 -2.20
C THR A 378 0.27 21.00 -2.41
N ALA A 379 -0.38 21.11 -3.57
CA ALA A 379 -1.65 20.43 -3.80
C ALA A 379 -1.45 18.91 -3.82
N VAL A 380 -0.44 18.44 -4.56
CA VAL A 380 0.00 17.04 -4.54
C VAL A 380 0.44 16.64 -3.14
N GLY A 381 1.12 17.51 -2.40
CA GLY A 381 1.50 17.27 -1.02
C GLY A 381 0.31 17.02 -0.09
N ARG A 382 -0.78 17.78 -0.22
CA ARG A 382 -2.00 17.56 0.56
C ARG A 382 -2.64 16.21 0.23
N SER A 383 -2.70 15.86 -1.05
CA SER A 383 -3.23 14.57 -1.50
C SER A 383 -2.36 13.41 -1.04
N SER A 384 -1.04 13.56 -1.09
CA SER A 384 -0.07 12.60 -0.56
C SER A 384 -0.28 12.36 0.94
N LEU A 385 -0.38 13.41 1.76
CA LEU A 385 -0.53 13.25 3.21
C LEU A 385 -1.86 12.56 3.58
N ARG A 386 -2.95 12.84 2.86
CA ARG A 386 -4.23 12.12 3.02
C ARG A 386 -4.12 10.66 2.59
N LEU A 387 -3.45 10.39 1.47
CA LEU A 387 -3.19 9.04 1.00
C LEU A 387 -2.34 8.24 2.00
N GLN A 388 -1.30 8.86 2.57
CA GLN A 388 -0.48 8.28 3.63
C GLN A 388 -1.30 8.00 4.90
N ALA A 389 -2.17 8.93 5.32
CA ALA A 389 -3.07 8.70 6.44
C ALA A 389 -3.94 7.45 6.21
N GLY A 390 -4.46 7.28 4.99
CA GLY A 390 -5.19 6.09 4.58
C GLY A 390 -4.34 4.82 4.63
N LEU A 391 -3.15 4.84 4.02
CA LEU A 391 -2.24 3.70 3.99
C LEU A 391 -1.88 3.23 5.39
N TRP A 392 -1.50 4.15 6.28
CA TRP A 392 -1.14 3.83 7.66
C TRP A 392 -2.33 3.34 8.48
N MET A 393 -3.52 3.93 8.29
CA MET A 393 -4.74 3.43 8.93
C MET A 393 -5.04 1.99 8.49
N TRP A 394 -4.93 1.72 7.19
CA TRP A 394 -5.17 0.39 6.64
C TRP A 394 -4.20 -0.65 7.19
N SER A 395 -2.89 -0.37 7.11
CA SER A 395 -1.84 -1.27 7.62
C SER A 395 -1.93 -1.48 9.14
N GLY A 396 -2.20 -0.41 9.87
CA GLY A 396 -2.35 -0.45 11.32
C GLY A 396 -3.52 -1.31 11.78
N ALA A 397 -4.68 -1.10 11.15
CA ALA A 397 -5.85 -1.91 11.42
C ALA A 397 -5.64 -3.38 10.99
N TYR A 398 -4.93 -3.62 9.90
CA TYR A 398 -4.54 -4.96 9.47
C TYR A 398 -3.71 -5.72 10.51
N PHE A 399 -2.67 -5.09 11.08
CA PHE A 399 -1.92 -5.71 12.17
C PHE A 399 -2.77 -5.92 13.44
N ALA A 400 -3.67 -4.98 13.74
CA ALA A 400 -4.64 -5.16 14.82
C ALA A 400 -5.58 -6.35 14.57
N GLY A 401 -5.95 -6.62 13.32
CA GLY A 401 -6.73 -7.79 12.90
C GLY A 401 -5.98 -9.10 13.09
N LEU A 402 -4.70 -9.15 12.70
CA LEU A 402 -3.84 -10.32 12.90
C LEU A 402 -3.72 -10.72 14.38
N ALA A 403 -3.65 -9.71 15.26
CA ALA A 403 -3.58 -9.89 16.72
C ALA A 403 -4.96 -10.04 17.39
N SER A 404 -6.05 -10.00 16.63
CA SER A 404 -7.41 -10.01 17.17
C SER A 404 -7.75 -11.32 17.90
N GLY A 405 -8.57 -11.21 18.94
CA GLY A 405 -9.23 -12.34 19.60
C GLY A 405 -10.58 -12.73 18.99
N ALA A 406 -11.02 -12.07 17.91
CA ALA A 406 -12.29 -12.36 17.25
C ALA A 406 -12.35 -13.82 16.76
N PRO A 407 -13.52 -14.49 16.81
CA PRO A 407 -13.70 -15.86 16.29
C PRO A 407 -13.27 -16.01 14.83
N ALA A 408 -12.88 -17.22 14.44
CA ALA A 408 -12.55 -17.51 13.05
C ALA A 408 -13.77 -17.28 12.14
N GLY A 409 -13.55 -16.69 10.96
CA GLY A 409 -14.61 -16.36 10.01
C GLY A 409 -15.39 -15.07 10.33
N THR A 410 -14.90 -14.26 11.28
CA THR A 410 -15.49 -12.94 11.56
C THR A 410 -15.12 -11.97 10.44
N ILE A 411 -15.95 -11.90 9.39
CA ILE A 411 -15.76 -11.03 8.23
C ILE A 411 -17.05 -10.22 7.91
N PRO A 412 -16.93 -9.02 7.33
CA PRO A 412 -18.06 -8.26 6.81
C PRO A 412 -18.72 -8.94 5.62
N ALA A 413 -19.98 -8.60 5.35
CA ALA A 413 -20.75 -9.18 4.26
C ALA A 413 -21.55 -8.12 3.51
N ILE A 414 -21.77 -8.36 2.21
CA ILE A 414 -22.77 -7.64 1.40
C ILE A 414 -24.06 -8.47 1.39
N THR A 415 -25.20 -7.82 1.60
CA THR A 415 -26.51 -8.45 1.48
C THR A 415 -27.34 -7.74 0.41
N LEU A 416 -28.11 -8.53 -0.33
CA LEU A 416 -29.07 -8.07 -1.33
C LEU A 416 -30.47 -8.26 -0.77
N SER A 417 -31.32 -7.23 -0.84
CA SER A 417 -32.70 -7.27 -0.36
C SER A 417 -33.71 -6.78 -1.39
#